data_AF-A0A1E3FS29-F1
#
_entry.id   AF-A0A1E3FS29-F1
#
_cell.length_a   1.000
_cell.length_b   1.000
_cell.length_c   1.000
_cell.angle_alpha   90.00
_cell.angle_beta   90.00
_cell.angle_gamma   90.00
#
_symmetry.space_group_name_H-M   'P 1'
#
loop_
_entity.id
_entity.type
_entity.pdbx_description
1 polymer ?
#
loop_
_entity_poly.entity_id
_entity_poly.type
_entity_poly.pdbx_seq_one_letter_code
_entity_poly.pdbx_strand_id
1 'polypeptide(L)' 'MNAAKQAVIADAERAGYTIERHETCVDIVKRTKHAKPRVAVALRIYEDGTAFDATMDLSAAKAIRNAADMRAFLGI' A
#
# COMPACT_ATOMS: atom_id res chain seq x y z
N MET A 1 1.01 8.27 15.30
CA MET A 1 1.15 7.24 14.24
C MET A 1 0.00 6.25 14.38
N ASN A 2 -0.85 6.10 13.34
CA ASN A 2 -2.07 5.29 13.40
C ASN A 2 -1.75 3.78 13.56
N ALA A 3 -2.33 3.12 14.57
CA ALA A 3 -2.08 1.69 14.86
C ALA A 3 -2.47 0.78 13.70
N ALA A 4 -3.52 1.13 12.94
CA ALA A 4 -3.95 0.39 11.76
C ALA A 4 -2.90 0.43 10.64
N LYS A 5 -2.30 1.61 10.40
CA LYS A 5 -1.22 1.80 9.42
C LYS A 5 -0.02 0.91 9.75
N GLN A 6 0.40 0.87 11.02
CA GLN A 6 1.54 0.05 11.44
C GLN A 6 1.27 -1.45 11.28
N ALA A 7 0.06 -1.91 11.63
CA ALA A 7 -0.32 -3.31 11.46
C ALA A 7 -0.29 -3.73 9.98
N VAL A 8 -0.84 -2.91 9.07
CA VAL A 8 -0.84 -3.20 7.62
C VAL A 8 0.58 -3.21 7.06
N ILE A 9 1.44 -2.29 7.48
CA ILE A 9 2.86 -2.28 7.06
C ILE A 9 3.57 -3.56 7.51
N ALA A 10 3.39 -3.97 8.77
CA ALA A 10 4.01 -5.18 9.29
C ALA A 10 3.53 -6.46 8.57
N ASP A 11 2.24 -6.55 8.25
CA ASP A 11 1.68 -7.67 7.49
C ASP A 11 2.24 -7.69 6.05
N ALA A 12 2.37 -6.52 5.42
CA ALA A 12 2.94 -6.39 4.09
C ALA A 12 4.44 -6.74 4.03
N GLU A 13 5.23 -6.29 5.02
CA GLU A 13 6.64 -6.67 5.17
C GLU A 13 6.79 -8.20 5.27
N ARG A 14 5.96 -8.85 6.08
CA ARG A 14 5.93 -10.32 6.21
C ARG A 14 5.56 -11.03 4.90
N ALA A 15 4.64 -10.46 4.12
CA ALA A 15 4.24 -10.98 2.83
C ALA A 15 5.25 -10.68 1.69
N GLY A 16 6.38 -10.01 1.99
CA GLY A 16 7.45 -9.72 1.04
C GLY A 16 7.18 -8.53 0.12
N TYR A 17 6.32 -7.59 0.54
CA TYR A 17 6.16 -6.31 -0.13
C TYR A 17 7.36 -5.40 0.14
N THR A 18 7.63 -4.49 -0.80
CA THR A 18 8.60 -3.40 -0.61
C THR A 18 7.88 -2.21 0.03
N ILE A 19 8.49 -1.62 1.06
CA ILE A 19 7.93 -0.47 1.77
C ILE A 19 8.76 0.78 1.44
N GLU A 20 8.16 1.75 0.75
CA GLU A 20 8.77 3.02 0.39
C GLU A 20 8.17 4.11 1.30
N ARG A 21 9.01 4.77 2.12
CA ARG A 21 8.55 5.76 3.11
C ARG A 21 8.79 7.18 2.58
N HIS A 22 7.75 8.00 2.62
CA HIS A 22 7.78 9.41 2.25
C HIS A 22 7.46 10.29 3.46
N GLU A 23 7.60 11.60 3.30
CA GLU A 23 7.36 12.59 4.36
C GLU A 23 5.93 12.49 4.93
N THR A 24 4.92 12.28 4.07
CA THR A 24 3.50 12.30 4.47
C THR A 24 2.76 10.97 4.24
N CYS A 25 3.42 9.97 3.66
CA CYS A 25 2.79 8.70 3.31
C CYS A 25 3.79 7.53 3.26
N VAL A 26 3.27 6.32 3.15
CA VAL A 26 4.04 5.09 2.94
C VAL A 26 3.43 4.34 1.78
N ASP A 27 4.25 3.97 0.80
CA ASP A 27 3.86 3.17 -0.35
C ASP A 27 4.26 1.71 -0.13
N ILE A 28 3.30 0.80 -0.24
CA ILE A 28 3.48 -0.65 -0.13
C ILE A 28 3.40 -1.22 -1.54
N VAL A 29 4.53 -1.67 -2.08
CA VAL A 29 4.70 -1.98 -3.51
C VAL A 29 5.07 -3.44 -3.72
N LYS A 30 4.40 -4.10 -4.66
CA LYS A 30 4.80 -5.42 -5.19
C LYS A 30 5.17 -5.28 -6.66
N ARG A 31 6.37 -5.70 -7.00
CA ARG A 31 6.88 -5.66 -8.38
C ARG A 31 6.77 -7.04 -9.03
N THR A 32 6.47 -7.07 -10.32
CA THR A 32 6.41 -8.31 -11.11
C THR A 32 7.80 -8.92 -11.29
N LYS A 33 7.91 -10.26 -11.29
CA LYS A 33 9.14 -11.00 -11.59
C LYS A 33 9.42 -11.11 -13.10
N HIS A 34 9.41 -9.99 -13.83
CA HIS A 34 9.74 -9.95 -15.25
C HIS A 34 11.10 -9.29 -15.50
N ALA A 35 11.67 -9.52 -16.68
CA ALA A 35 12.93 -8.90 -17.13
C ALA A 35 12.92 -7.36 -17.06
N LYS A 36 11.72 -6.75 -17.11
CA LYS A 36 11.48 -5.35 -16.77
C LYS A 36 10.45 -5.30 -15.63
N PRO A 37 10.87 -5.14 -14.37
CA PRO A 37 9.93 -5.15 -13.24
C PRO A 37 8.95 -3.98 -13.35
N ARG A 38 7.66 -4.30 -13.39
CA ARG A 38 6.57 -3.33 -13.29
C ARG A 38 5.94 -3.40 -11.90
N VAL A 39 5.35 -2.30 -11.46
CA VAL A 39 4.50 -2.30 -10.27
C VAL A 39 3.25 -3.13 -10.59
N ALA A 40 3.08 -4.25 -9.88
CA ALA A 40 1.91 -5.11 -9.99
C ALA A 40 0.78 -4.61 -9.08
N VAL A 41 1.15 -4.17 -7.87
CA VAL A 41 0.25 -3.62 -6.85
C VAL A 41 1.01 -2.54 -6.10
N ALA A 42 0.36 -1.40 -5.82
CA ALA A 42 0.89 -0.39 -4.92
C ALA A 42 -0.23 0.25 -4.10
N LEU A 43 -0.07 0.25 -2.77
CA LEU A 43 -0.99 0.89 -1.83
C LEU A 43 -0.27 2.04 -1.12
N ARG A 44 -0.74 3.27 -1.29
CA ARG A 44 -0.24 4.46 -0.59
C ARG A 44 -1.08 4.73 0.64
N ILE A 45 -0.47 4.74 1.83
CA ILE A 45 -1.14 5.00 3.12
C ILE A 45 -0.63 6.31 3.73
N TYR A 46 -1.53 7.28 3.91
CA TYR A 46 -1.24 8.58 4.52
C TYR A 46 -1.19 8.49 6.05
N GLU A 47 -0.82 9.59 6.72
CA GLU A 47 -0.68 9.62 8.18
C GLU A 47 -2.00 9.46 8.93
N ASP A 48 -3.09 9.97 8.35
CA ASP A 48 -4.46 9.84 8.86
C ASP A 48 -4.97 8.39 8.78
N GLY A 49 -4.31 7.53 8.01
CA GLY A 49 -4.71 6.15 7.75
C GLY A 49 -5.60 5.99 6.53
N THR A 50 -5.84 7.05 5.75
CA THR A 50 -6.47 6.92 4.44
C THR A 50 -5.47 6.30 3.47
N ALA A 51 -5.91 5.33 2.67
CA ALA A 51 -5.10 4.69 1.66
C ALA A 51 -5.70 4.76 0.26
N PHE A 52 -4.85 4.69 -0.76
CA PHE A 52 -5.23 4.74 -2.17
C PHE A 52 -4.38 3.78 -3.00
N ASP A 53 -4.94 3.32 -4.11
CA ASP A 53 -4.18 2.61 -5.13
C ASP A 53 -3.20 3.59 -5.81
N ALA A 54 -1.89 3.36 -5.64
CA ALA A 54 -0.84 4.19 -6.19
C ALA A 54 -0.49 3.85 -7.66
N THR A 55 -1.12 2.82 -8.23
CA THR A 55 -0.97 2.44 -9.65
C THR A 55 -1.98 3.16 -10.56
N MET A 56 -3.00 3.79 -9.98
CA MET A 56 -4.06 4.48 -10.70
C MET A 56 -3.97 6.01 -10.51
N ASP A 57 -4.65 6.76 -11.40
CA ASP A 57 -4.80 8.19 -11.22
C ASP A 57 -5.66 8.51 -9.97
N LEU A 58 -5.22 9.47 -9.17
CA LEU A 58 -5.91 9.84 -7.92
C LEU A 58 -7.36 10.30 -8.12
N SER A 59 -7.70 10.84 -9.30
CA SER A 59 -9.08 11.22 -9.63
C SER A 59 -10.03 10.02 -9.77
N ALA A 60 -9.49 8.83 -10.05
CA ALA A 60 -10.25 7.58 -10.16
C ALA A 60 -10.05 6.64 -8.95
N ALA A 61 -8.99 6.85 -8.17
CA ALA A 61 -8.66 6.01 -7.03
C ALA A 61 -9.69 6.16 -5.91
N LYS A 62 -10.24 5.03 -5.44
CA LYS A 62 -11.14 5.01 -4.29
C LYS A 62 -10.34 5.01 -2.99
N ALA A 63 -10.73 5.89 -2.06
CA ALA A 63 -10.15 5.92 -0.73
C ALA A 63 -10.51 4.66 0.06
N ILE A 64 -9.50 4.00 0.63
CA ILE A 64 -9.61 2.85 1.52
C ILE A 64 -9.34 3.34 2.94
N ARG A 65 -10.31 3.18 3.85
CA ARG A 65 -10.27 3.80 5.19
C ARG A 65 -10.12 2.82 6.35
N ASN A 66 -10.12 1.52 6.08
CA ASN A 66 -9.97 0.50 7.12
C ASN A 66 -8.84 -0.47 6.77
N ALA A 67 -8.25 -1.09 7.80
CA ALA A 67 -7.12 -1.99 7.63
C ALA A 67 -7.47 -3.31 6.95
N ALA A 68 -8.72 -3.79 7.08
CA ALA A 68 -9.15 -5.05 6.49
C ALA A 68 -9.19 -4.96 4.95
N ASP A 69 -9.73 -3.88 4.43
CA ASP A 69 -9.78 -3.59 2.99
C ASP A 69 -8.38 -3.34 2.43
N MET A 70 -7.48 -2.70 3.20
CA MET A 70 -6.08 -2.55 2.81
C MET A 70 -5.39 -3.91 2.66
N ARG A 71 -5.62 -4.83 3.60
CA ARG A 71 -5.08 -6.20 3.51
C ARG A 71 -5.67 -6.97 2.34
N ALA A 72 -6.98 -6.90 2.17
CA ALA A 72 -7.67 -7.50 1.03
C ALA A 72 -7.16 -6.96 -0.31
N PHE A 73 -6.90 -5.65 -0.41
CA PHE A 73 -6.29 -5.03 -1.59
C PHE A 73 -4.88 -5.58 -1.87
N LEU A 74 -4.08 -5.78 -0.82
CA LEU A 74 -2.75 -6.40 -0.91
C LEU A 74 -2.80 -7.93 -1.06
N GLY A 75 -3.97 -8.56 -0.94
CA GLY A 75 -4.12 -10.01 -0.97
C GLY A 75 -3.36 -10.73 0.16
N ILE A 76 -3.36 -10.15 1.36
CA ILE A 76 -2.73 -10.68 2.59
C ILE A 76 -3.75 -10.94 3.69
#